data_AF-A0A318LSU9-F1
#
_entry.id   AF-A0A318LSU9-F1
#
_cell.length_a   1.000
_cell.length_b   1.000
_cell.length_c   1.000
_cell.angle_alpha   90.00
_cell.angle_beta   90.00
_cell.angle_gamma   90.00
#
_symmetry.space_group_name_H-M   'P 1'
#
loop_
_entity.id
_entity.type
_entity.pdbx_description
1 polymer ?
#
loop_
_entity_poly.entity_id
_entity_poly.type
_entity_poly.pdbx_seq_one_letter_code
_entity_poly.pdbx_strand_id
1 'polypeptide(L)'
;MTPERFASVQAYNDAYPGCQIPTEPVVRHSLRGYHAAMRGVADDVAGTETTLTIDFLPGGAPAPEQRDRIGNVVASRWGDGPVLVLAEQVSLRTAWKAITDRWPTRLSEVQAALADTPADVPPRPPLLR
;
A
#
# COMPACT_ATOMS: atom_id res chain seq x y z
N MET A 1 13.71 4.31 1.13
CA MET A 1 13.45 3.54 2.37
C MET A 1 13.18 2.09 1.99
N THR A 2 13.61 1.13 2.80
CA THR A 2 13.29 -0.29 2.60
C THR A 2 11.86 -0.55 3.09
N PRO A 3 10.97 -1.20 2.30
CA PRO A 3 9.62 -1.52 2.75
C PRO A 3 9.65 -2.44 3.99
N GLU A 4 8.79 -2.16 4.98
CA GLU A 4 8.56 -3.12 6.06
C GLU A 4 7.75 -4.31 5.51
N ARG A 5 8.11 -5.54 5.90
CA ARG A 5 7.51 -6.77 5.37
C ARG A 5 6.85 -7.59 6.46
N PHE A 6 5.59 -7.94 6.24
CA PHE A 6 4.81 -8.84 7.07
C PHE A 6 4.58 -10.17 6.34
N ALA A 7 4.68 -11.28 7.08
CA ALA A 7 4.51 -12.61 6.51
C ALA A 7 3.07 -12.91 6.06
N SER A 8 2.08 -12.24 6.67
CA SER A 8 0.66 -12.45 6.38
C SER A 8 -0.15 -11.17 6.61
N VAL A 9 -1.38 -11.16 6.07
CA VAL A 9 -2.38 -10.12 6.33
C VAL A 9 -2.67 -9.99 7.83
N GLN A 10 -2.77 -11.12 8.54
CA GLN A 10 -3.02 -11.10 9.98
C GLN A 10 -1.89 -10.39 10.73
N ALA A 11 -0.63 -10.72 10.43
CA ALA A 11 0.51 -10.09 11.07
C ALA A 11 0.56 -8.58 10.81
N TYR A 12 0.20 -8.14 9.59
CA TYR A 12 0.04 -6.72 9.30
C TYR A 12 -1.10 -6.09 10.10
N ASN A 13 -2.28 -6.72 10.13
CA ASN A 13 -3.46 -6.20 10.83
C ASN A 13 -3.25 -6.10 12.35
N ASP A 14 -2.47 -7.01 12.93
CA ASP A 14 -2.09 -6.98 14.35
C ASP A 14 -1.16 -5.78 14.65
N ALA A 15 -0.25 -5.44 13.72
CA ALA A 15 0.66 -4.30 13.84
C ALA A 15 0.01 -2.94 13.51
N TYR A 16 -1.08 -2.95 12.72
CA TYR A 16 -1.80 -1.77 12.24
C TYR A 16 -3.33 -1.88 12.46
N PRO A 17 -3.80 -1.91 13.72
CA PRO A 17 -5.22 -2.09 14.03
C PRO A 17 -6.12 -0.97 13.51
N GLY A 18 -5.59 0.23 13.26
CA GLY A 18 -6.33 1.36 12.67
C GLY A 18 -6.36 1.41 11.14
N CYS A 19 -5.58 0.57 10.46
CA CYS A 19 -5.40 0.60 9.00
C CYS A 19 -5.45 -0.82 8.40
N GLN A 20 -6.43 -1.61 8.83
CA GLN A 20 -6.50 -3.03 8.51
C GLN A 20 -6.81 -3.29 7.02
N ILE A 21 -6.21 -4.37 6.51
CA ILE A 21 -6.65 -5.06 5.30
C ILE A 21 -7.89 -5.88 5.65
N PRO A 22 -9.03 -5.70 4.97
CA PRO A 22 -10.20 -6.56 5.16
C PRO A 22 -9.85 -8.03 4.94
N THR A 23 -10.18 -8.89 5.90
CA THR A 23 -9.90 -10.33 5.81
C THR A 23 -10.87 -11.04 4.87
N GLU A 24 -12.07 -10.51 4.67
CA GLU A 24 -13.05 -11.06 3.72
C GLU A 24 -12.67 -10.73 2.27
N PRO A 25 -12.50 -11.74 1.38
CA PRO A 25 -12.03 -11.52 0.01
C PRO A 25 -12.93 -10.61 -0.82
N VAL A 26 -14.26 -10.68 -0.66
CA VAL A 26 -15.20 -9.85 -1.40
C VAL A 26 -15.04 -8.37 -1.06
N VAL A 27 -14.91 -8.06 0.23
CA VAL A 27 -14.67 -6.69 0.71
C VAL A 27 -13.28 -6.21 0.30
N ARG A 28 -12.30 -7.12 0.26
CA ARG A 28 -10.95 -6.81 -0.18
C ARG A 28 -10.88 -6.46 -1.66
N HIS A 29 -11.54 -7.25 -2.52
CA HIS A 29 -11.59 -7.04 -3.96
C HIS A 29 -12.37 -5.79 -4.36
N SER A 30 -13.26 -5.29 -3.49
CA SER A 30 -13.98 -4.03 -3.74
C SER A 30 -13.18 -2.79 -3.35
N LEU A 31 -12.01 -2.94 -2.72
CA LEU A 31 -11.13 -1.83 -2.42
C LEU A 31 -10.61 -1.20 -3.72
N ARG A 32 -10.61 0.13 -3.74
CA ARG A 32 -9.97 0.89 -4.82
C ARG A 32 -8.45 0.86 -4.65
N GLY A 33 -7.82 -0.17 -5.20
CA GLY A 33 -6.38 -0.33 -5.32
C GLY A 33 -5.84 0.12 -6.69
N TYR A 34 -4.52 0.15 -6.83
CA TYR A 34 -3.84 0.38 -8.11
C TYR A 34 -3.23 -0.92 -8.64
N HIS A 35 -3.45 -1.17 -9.93
CA HIS A 35 -2.84 -2.26 -10.69
C HIS A 35 -2.48 -1.72 -12.08
N ALA A 36 -1.22 -1.85 -12.49
CA ALA A 36 -0.78 -1.34 -13.78
C ALA A 36 -1.36 -2.20 -14.91
N ALA A 37 -2.14 -1.58 -15.81
CA ALA A 37 -2.66 -2.19 -17.05
C ALA A 37 -3.27 -3.60 -16.89
N MET A 38 -4.01 -3.85 -15.80
CA MET A 38 -4.58 -5.17 -15.45
C MET A 38 -3.55 -6.29 -15.19
N ARG A 39 -2.24 -6.01 -15.32
CA ARG A 39 -1.13 -6.93 -15.08
C ARG A 39 -0.51 -6.79 -13.70
N GLY A 40 -0.89 -5.75 -12.95
CA GLY A 40 -0.37 -5.38 -11.64
C GLY A 40 1.08 -4.86 -11.67
N VAL A 41 1.67 -4.67 -10.50
CA VAL A 41 2.99 -4.04 -10.32
C VAL A 41 4.04 -5.13 -10.07
N ALA A 42 5.11 -5.16 -10.86
CA ALA A 42 6.18 -6.14 -10.71
C ALA A 42 7.02 -5.86 -9.46
N ASP A 43 7.26 -6.88 -8.65
CA ASP A 43 8.16 -6.81 -7.50
C ASP A 43 9.64 -6.96 -7.91
N ASP A 44 10.27 -5.82 -8.17
CA ASP A 44 11.71 -5.67 -8.42
C ASP A 44 12.51 -5.29 -7.17
N VAL A 45 11.87 -5.17 -6.00
CA VAL A 45 12.50 -4.73 -4.75
C VAL A 45 12.81 -5.92 -3.85
N ALA A 46 11.87 -6.85 -3.67
CA ALA A 46 12.13 -8.09 -2.93
C ALA A 46 12.58 -9.25 -3.85
N GLY A 47 12.68 -9.00 -5.16
CA GLY A 47 13.25 -9.93 -6.14
C GLY A 47 12.41 -11.18 -6.39
N THR A 48 11.10 -11.12 -6.13
CA THR A 48 10.21 -12.27 -6.31
C THR A 48 9.63 -12.38 -7.72
N GLU A 49 9.77 -11.32 -8.54
CA GLU A 49 9.12 -11.17 -9.86
C GLU A 49 7.60 -11.38 -9.84
N THR A 50 6.99 -11.33 -8.65
CA THR A 50 5.55 -11.49 -8.51
C THR A 50 4.84 -10.20 -8.88
N THR A 51 3.66 -10.36 -9.46
CA THR A 51 2.72 -9.26 -9.66
C THR A 51 2.03 -8.95 -8.33
N LEU A 52 2.10 -7.69 -7.93
CA LEU A 52 1.46 -7.14 -6.74
C LEU A 52 0.34 -6.15 -7.10
N THR A 53 -0.62 -6.04 -6.20
CA THR A 53 -1.59 -4.94 -6.15
C THR A 53 -1.12 -3.93 -5.11
N ILE A 54 -1.31 -2.65 -5.41
CA ILE A 54 -1.08 -1.58 -4.46
C ILE A 54 -2.40 -1.22 -3.78
N ASP A 55 -2.51 -1.52 -2.50
CA ASP A 55 -3.69 -1.26 -1.70
C ASP A 55 -3.50 0.00 -0.85
N PHE A 56 -4.60 0.76 -0.70
CA PHE A 56 -4.65 1.98 0.09
C PHE A 56 -5.57 1.71 1.27
N LEU A 57 -5.04 1.85 2.49
CA LEU A 57 -5.71 1.41 3.70
C LEU A 57 -5.81 2.56 4.70
N PRO A 58 -6.94 2.71 5.42
CA PRO A 58 -8.11 1.85 5.36
C PRO A 58 -9.06 2.21 4.21
N GLY A 59 -9.72 1.19 3.65
CA GLY A 59 -10.91 1.38 2.81
C GLY A 59 -10.68 1.90 1.39
N GLY A 60 -9.50 1.66 0.80
CA GLY A 60 -9.18 1.99 -0.58
C GLY A 60 -8.80 3.46 -0.81
N ALA A 61 -8.30 3.76 -2.00
CA ALA A 61 -7.97 5.13 -2.38
C ALA A 61 -9.26 5.95 -2.51
N PRO A 62 -9.39 7.11 -1.82
CA PRO A 62 -10.60 7.92 -1.89
C PRO A 62 -10.96 8.33 -3.32
N ALA A 63 -12.24 8.20 -3.69
CA ALA A 63 -12.80 8.77 -4.91
C ALA A 63 -12.82 10.32 -4.83
N PRO A 64 -12.93 11.04 -5.96
CA PRO A 64 -12.94 12.51 -6.00
C PRO A 64 -13.88 13.16 -4.97
N GLU A 65 -15.07 12.60 -4.79
CA GLU A 65 -16.14 13.08 -3.92
C GLU A 65 -16.02 12.64 -2.45
N GLN A 66 -15.19 11.64 -2.16
CA GLN A 66 -14.99 11.15 -0.80
C GLN A 66 -14.08 12.09 0.00
N ARG A 67 -14.22 12.13 1.33
CA ARG A 67 -13.22 12.81 2.16
C ARG A 67 -11.88 12.10 2.06
N ASP A 68 -10.80 12.86 2.13
CA ASP A 68 -9.47 12.27 2.24
C ASP A 68 -9.32 11.53 3.58
N ARG A 69 -8.41 10.56 3.60
CA ARG A 69 -8.09 9.73 4.77
C ARG A 69 -6.58 9.62 4.87
N ILE A 70 -6.09 9.63 6.10
CA ILE A 70 -4.71 9.28 6.41
C ILE A 70 -4.63 7.78 6.61
N GLY A 71 -3.60 7.15 6.05
CA GLY A 71 -3.35 5.73 6.28
C GLY A 71 -2.14 5.20 5.53
N ASN A 72 -2.15 3.92 5.21
CA ASN A 72 -1.01 3.21 4.68
C ASN A 72 -1.20 2.82 3.21
N VAL A 73 -0.10 2.80 2.47
CA VAL A 73 -0.03 2.22 1.14
C VAL A 73 0.80 0.95 1.24
N VAL A 74 0.21 -0.18 0.82
CA VAL A 74 0.85 -1.48 0.90
C VAL A 74 0.85 -2.17 -0.45
N ALA A 75 1.83 -3.05 -0.68
CA ALA A 75 1.84 -3.96 -1.81
C ALA A 75 1.64 -5.39 -1.32
N SER A 76 0.78 -6.12 -2.03
CA SER A 76 0.40 -7.48 -1.66
C SER A 76 -0.07 -8.24 -2.90
N ARG A 77 -0.13 -9.57 -2.85
CA ARG A 77 -0.67 -10.35 -3.96
C ARG A 77 -2.19 -10.40 -3.85
N TRP A 78 -2.88 -9.41 -4.42
CA TRP A 78 -4.35 -9.28 -4.31
C TRP A 78 -4.83 -9.29 -2.85
N GLY A 79 -4.07 -8.63 -1.98
CA GLY A 79 -4.34 -8.59 -0.57
C GLY A 79 -3.88 -9.82 0.19
N ASP A 80 -3.23 -10.81 -0.44
CA ASP A 80 -2.59 -11.92 0.27
C ASP A 80 -1.17 -11.56 0.72
N GLY A 81 -0.69 -12.28 1.73
CA GLY A 81 0.70 -12.18 2.17
C GLY A 81 1.72 -12.70 1.13
N PRO A 82 2.99 -12.26 1.20
CA PRO A 82 3.52 -11.27 2.12
C PRO A 82 3.00 -9.85 1.83
N VAL A 83 2.87 -9.02 2.86
CA VAL A 83 2.44 -7.61 2.76
C VAL A 83 3.67 -6.73 2.91
N LEU A 84 3.88 -5.81 1.97
CA LEU A 84 4.95 -4.83 1.98
C LEU A 84 4.38 -3.44 2.26
N VAL A 85 4.80 -2.78 3.33
CA VAL A 85 4.39 -1.41 3.64
C VAL A 85 5.29 -0.45 2.87
N LEU A 86 4.70 0.30 1.94
CA LEU A 86 5.42 1.22 1.05
C LEU A 86 5.46 2.64 1.59
N ALA A 87 4.37 3.06 2.24
CA ALA A 87 4.24 4.34 2.92
C ALA A 87 3.26 4.19 4.09
N GLU A 88 3.54 4.91 5.18
CA GLU A 88 2.73 4.91 6.39
C GLU A 88 2.20 6.32 6.67
N GLN A 89 0.97 6.40 7.19
CA GLN A 89 0.37 7.65 7.67
C GLN A 89 0.42 8.80 6.64
N VAL A 90 0.13 8.49 5.38
CA VAL A 90 0.06 9.46 4.27
C VAL A 90 -1.38 9.78 3.90
N SER A 91 -1.59 10.95 3.29
CA SER A 91 -2.83 11.26 2.57
C SER A 91 -3.04 10.23 1.45
N LEU A 92 -4.08 9.39 1.57
CA LEU A 92 -4.37 8.36 0.57
C LEU A 92 -4.75 8.97 -0.77
N ARG A 93 -5.39 10.16 -0.78
CA ARG A 93 -5.65 10.91 -2.03
C ARG A 93 -4.37 11.36 -2.70
N THR A 94 -3.42 11.91 -1.93
CA THR A 94 -2.14 12.38 -2.46
C THR A 94 -1.30 11.22 -2.97
N ALA A 95 -1.21 10.14 -2.20
CA ALA A 95 -0.53 8.92 -2.61
C ALA A 95 -1.14 8.31 -3.88
N TRP A 96 -2.48 8.23 -3.95
CA TRP A 96 -3.18 7.77 -5.15
C TRP A 96 -2.78 8.60 -6.36
N LYS A 97 -2.85 9.93 -6.24
CA LYS A 97 -2.48 10.85 -7.31
C LYS A 97 -1.01 10.68 -7.72
N ALA A 98 -0.08 10.62 -6.77
CA ALA A 98 1.35 10.47 -7.06
C ALA A 98 1.64 9.18 -7.86
N ILE A 99 0.97 8.08 -7.51
CA ILE A 99 1.08 6.81 -8.24
C ILE A 99 0.43 6.93 -9.62
N THR A 100 -0.82 7.41 -9.71
CA THR A 100 -1.52 7.45 -11.00
C THR A 100 -1.01 8.50 -11.97
N ASP A 101 -0.35 9.55 -11.51
CA ASP A 101 0.27 10.55 -12.39
C ASP A 101 1.50 9.95 -13.11
N ARG A 102 2.16 8.95 -12.51
CA ARG A 102 3.37 8.30 -13.04
C ARG A 102 3.13 6.94 -13.70
N TRP A 103 1.98 6.31 -13.47
CA TRP A 103 1.62 4.98 -14.00
C TRP A 103 2.72 3.93 -13.81
N PRO A 104 3.24 3.73 -12.58
CA PRO A 104 4.35 2.82 -12.35
C PRO A 104 3.95 1.38 -12.67
N THR A 105 4.89 0.64 -13.24
CA THR A 105 4.75 -0.80 -13.54
C THR A 105 5.64 -1.66 -12.65
N ARG A 106 6.58 -1.03 -11.92
CA ARG A 106 7.51 -1.67 -11.00
C ARG A 106 7.36 -1.14 -9.59
N LEU A 107 7.67 -1.96 -8.59
CA LEU A 107 7.53 -1.59 -7.19
C LEU A 107 8.49 -0.46 -6.80
N SER A 108 9.71 -0.47 -7.35
CA SER A 108 10.67 0.63 -7.19
C SER A 108 10.14 1.98 -7.69
N GLU A 109 9.39 1.99 -8.78
CA GLU A 109 8.74 3.19 -9.33
C GLU A 109 7.60 3.68 -8.43
N VAL A 110 6.83 2.76 -7.83
CA VAL A 110 5.82 3.09 -6.81
C VAL A 110 6.48 3.76 -5.61
N GLN A 111 7.60 3.20 -5.11
CA GLN A 111 8.34 3.82 -4.01
C GLN A 111 8.85 5.22 -4.36
N ALA A 112 9.38 5.40 -5.57
CA ALA A 112 9.83 6.70 -6.05
C ALA A 112 8.67 7.71 -6.18
N ALA A 113 7.47 7.26 -6.55
CA ALA A 113 6.27 8.09 -6.56
C ALA A 113 5.84 8.53 -5.15
N LEU A 114 5.92 7.61 -4.18
CA LEU A 114 5.51 7.86 -2.81
C LEU A 114 6.53 8.67 -2.00
N ALA A 115 7.81 8.68 -2.39
CA ALA A 115 8.87 9.43 -1.69
C ALA A 115 8.58 10.94 -1.59
N ASP A 116 7.80 11.49 -2.54
CA ASP A 116 7.39 12.90 -2.55
C ASP A 116 6.12 13.16 -1.72
N THR A 117 5.52 12.13 -1.12
CA THR A 117 4.33 12.24 -0.26
C THR A 117 4.77 12.31 1.20
N PRO A 118 4.69 13.47 1.87
CA PRO A 118 5.09 13.59 3.26
C PRO A 118 4.20 12.72 4.16
N ALA A 119 4.82 11.99 5.07
CA ALA A 119 4.10 11.34 6.17
C ALA A 119 3.55 12.43 7.11
N ASP A 120 2.30 12.27 7.54
CA ASP A 120 1.62 13.22 8.43
C ASP A 120 1.99 12.99 9.91
N VAL A 121 2.81 11.97 10.19
CA VAL A 121 3.34 11.63 11.52
C VAL A 121 4.82 11.24 11.39
N PRO A 122 5.71 11.63 12.34
CA PRO A 122 7.09 11.17 12.35
C PRO A 122 7.19 9.63 12.39
N PRO A 123 8.25 9.03 11.81
CA PRO A 123 8.40 7.58 11.73
C PRO A 123 8.31 6.93 13.11
N ARG A 124 7.54 5.85 13.21
CA ARG A 124 7.38 5.07 14.45
C ARG A 124 8.76 4.58 14.90
N PRO A 125 9.12 4.65 16.19
CA PRO A 125 10.38 4.06 16.66
C PRO A 125 10.40 2.56 16.33
N PRO A 126 11.57 1.99 16.01
CA PRO A 126 11.68 0.58 15.64
C PRO A 126 11.13 -0.28 16.78
N LEU A 127 10.26 -1.23 16.44
CA LEU A 127 9.80 -2.26 17.36
C LEU A 127 11.02 -3.10 17.75
N LEU A 128 11.56 -2.86 18.95
CA LEU A 128 12.59 -3.70 19.55
C LEU A 128 12.01 -5.11 19.71
N ARG A 129 12.61 -6.07 19.00
CA ARG A 129 12.39 -7.50 19.19
C ARG A 129 13.16 -7.98 20.41
#